data_AF-A0A8B7NYN6-F1
#
_entry.id   AF-A0A8B7NYN6-F1
#
_cell.length_a   1.000
_cell.length_b   1.000
_cell.length_c   1.000
_cell.angle_alpha   90.00
_cell.angle_beta   90.00
_cell.angle_gamma   90.00
#
_symmetry.space_group_name_H-M   'P 1'
#
loop_
_entity.id
_entity.type
_entity.pdbx_description
1 polymer ?
#
loop_
_entity_poly.entity_id
_entity_poly.type
_entity_poly.pdbx_seq_one_letter_code
_entity_poly.pdbx_strand_id
1 'polypeptide(L)'
;MMKSVGLVLLTATFAYSGAEGANACATVLQAKWLNYGGSSMPLSAFTACSSDPASQAALNAVNGVNSGCMGYNFLVGPLKCEVGMAPVLKCLAGKLGYLKADGSINNTKIFAQFKTDATSDPTCNLAQYNFAVNKCGTTINNYAFLAKVYCIITATDQYTG
;
A
#
# COMPACT_ATOMS: atom_id res chain seq x y z
N MET A 1 -31.79 47.50 29.53
CA MET A 1 -32.05 47.29 28.09
C MET A 1 -31.22 46.11 27.60
N MET A 2 -31.84 45.21 26.86
CA MET A 2 -31.28 43.96 26.31
C MET A 2 -30.06 44.19 25.41
N LYS A 3 -29.08 43.26 25.44
CA LYS A 3 -28.87 42.27 24.36
C LYS A 3 -27.78 41.25 24.70
N SER A 4 -28.22 39.99 24.72
CA SER A 4 -27.43 38.76 24.53
C SER A 4 -26.65 38.81 23.22
N VAL A 5 -25.42 38.23 23.16
CA VAL A 5 -25.02 37.24 22.14
C VAL A 5 -23.81 36.42 22.63
N GLY A 6 -23.98 35.09 22.68
CA GLY A 6 -23.00 34.04 22.30
C GLY A 6 -21.78 33.86 23.23
N LEU A 7 -21.63 32.75 23.97
CA LEU A 7 -21.39 31.37 23.51
C LEU A 7 -20.17 31.26 22.57
N VAL A 8 -19.40 30.17 22.72
CA VAL A 8 -18.26 29.68 21.89
C VAL A 8 -16.91 29.96 22.60
N LEU A 9 -16.09 29.00 23.05
CA LEU A 9 -15.93 27.59 22.73
C LEU A 9 -15.77 26.73 23.99
N LEU A 10 -16.50 25.61 24.05
CA LEU A 10 -16.02 24.42 24.74
C LEU A 10 -14.65 24.05 24.13
N THR A 11 -13.58 24.15 24.90
CA THR A 11 -12.40 23.31 24.67
C THR A 11 -12.78 21.90 25.08
N ALA A 12 -13.52 21.21 24.22
CA ALA A 12 -13.52 19.77 24.24
C ALA A 12 -12.13 19.33 23.78
N THR A 13 -11.19 19.24 24.73
CA THR A 13 -10.18 18.19 24.66
C THR A 13 -10.95 16.91 24.43
N PHE A 14 -11.02 16.45 23.18
CA PHE A 14 -11.52 15.12 22.87
C PHE A 14 -10.56 14.18 23.56
N ALA A 15 -11.02 13.74 24.73
CA ALA A 15 -10.50 12.62 25.45
C ALA A 15 -10.38 11.48 24.43
N TYR A 16 -9.14 11.06 24.26
CA TYR A 16 -8.72 9.87 23.56
C TYR A 16 -9.31 8.68 24.33
N SER A 17 -10.60 8.39 24.09
CA SER A 17 -11.32 7.29 24.74
C SER A 17 -12.47 6.87 23.82
N GLY A 18 -12.23 5.75 23.12
CA GLY A 18 -13.03 5.18 22.04
C GLY A 18 -12.23 5.24 20.73
N ALA A 19 -11.61 4.18 20.21
CA ALA A 19 -11.95 2.78 20.29
C ALA A 19 -10.69 1.90 20.27
N GLU A 20 -10.77 0.75 20.92
CA GLU A 20 -10.03 -0.45 20.54
C GLU A 20 -10.48 -0.88 19.13
N GLY A 21 -10.07 -0.10 18.13
CA GLY A 21 -10.53 -0.18 16.74
C GLY A 21 -9.56 0.56 15.82
N ALA A 22 -8.31 0.09 15.79
CA ALA A 22 -7.39 0.46 14.72
C ALA A 22 -8.07 0.17 13.36
N ASN A 23 -7.87 1.05 12.38
CA ASN A 23 -8.44 0.95 11.04
C ASN A 23 -8.26 -0.46 10.46
N ALA A 24 -9.31 -1.28 10.55
CA ALA A 24 -9.24 -2.71 10.27
C ALA A 24 -8.82 -2.99 8.82
N CYS A 25 -9.26 -2.15 7.88
CA CYS A 25 -8.84 -2.22 6.49
C CYS A 25 -7.32 -2.04 6.37
N ALA A 26 -6.74 -1.03 7.04
CA ALA A 26 -5.30 -0.78 7.05
C ALA A 26 -4.53 -1.93 7.70
N THR A 27 -4.97 -2.41 8.86
CA THR A 27 -4.31 -3.49 9.60
C THR A 27 -4.22 -4.77 8.78
N VAL A 28 -5.32 -5.19 8.14
CA VAL A 28 -5.33 -6.43 7.35
C VAL A 28 -4.51 -6.31 6.08
N LEU A 29 -4.62 -5.17 5.37
CA LEU A 29 -3.81 -4.91 4.19
C LEU A 29 -2.32 -4.87 4.54
N GLN A 30 -1.94 -4.22 5.64
CA GLN A 30 -0.56 -4.18 6.12
C GLN A 30 -0.06 -5.57 6.52
N ALA A 31 -0.89 -6.39 7.16
CA ALA A 31 -0.55 -7.75 7.54
C ALA A 31 -0.33 -8.67 6.32
N LYS A 32 -1.04 -8.45 5.21
CA LYS A 32 -0.94 -9.29 4.00
C LYS A 32 0.08 -8.79 2.98
N TRP A 33 0.33 -7.48 2.90
CA TRP A 33 1.07 -6.87 1.80
C TRP A 33 2.35 -6.07 2.11
N LEU A 34 2.59 -5.58 3.34
CA LEU A 34 3.75 -4.73 3.69
C LEU A 34 4.67 -5.07 4.89
N ASN A 35 4.25 -5.91 5.84
CA ASN A 35 5.11 -6.37 6.95
C ASN A 35 6.40 -7.02 6.33
N TYR A 36 7.62 -6.87 6.86
CA TYR A 36 8.83 -7.53 6.33
C TYR A 36 9.68 -8.04 7.51
N GLY A 37 9.73 -9.37 7.76
CA GLY A 37 10.50 -9.99 8.87
C GLY A 37 9.87 -11.14 9.71
N GLY A 38 8.60 -11.22 10.10
CA GLY A 38 7.60 -10.15 10.13
C GLY A 38 6.95 -9.90 8.77
N SER A 39 6.98 -10.87 7.84
CA SER A 39 6.88 -10.66 6.39
C SER A 39 5.48 -10.69 5.77
N SER A 40 5.32 -9.90 4.73
CA SER A 40 4.09 -9.46 4.08
C SER A 40 4.60 -8.66 2.88
N MET A 41 5.25 -9.47 2.07
CA MET A 41 4.98 -9.71 0.67
C MET A 41 4.94 -11.25 0.61
N PRO A 42 4.32 -11.91 -0.38
CA PRO A 42 4.40 -13.37 -0.50
C PRO A 42 5.87 -13.81 -0.60
N LEU A 43 6.45 -14.19 0.55
CA LEU A 43 7.89 -14.36 0.75
C LEU A 43 8.44 -15.42 -0.18
N SER A 44 7.64 -16.46 -0.47
CA SER A 44 7.97 -17.47 -1.47
C SER A 44 8.13 -16.89 -2.87
N ALA A 45 7.25 -15.98 -3.29
CA ALA A 45 7.35 -15.28 -4.56
C ALA A 45 8.56 -14.33 -4.58
N PHE A 46 8.82 -13.61 -3.49
CA PHE A 46 10.00 -12.76 -3.38
C PHE A 46 11.30 -13.55 -3.47
N THR A 47 11.45 -14.61 -2.67
CA THR A 47 12.64 -15.46 -2.68
C THR A 47 12.86 -16.07 -4.06
N ALA A 48 11.81 -16.54 -4.72
CA ALA A 48 11.92 -17.04 -6.09
C ALA A 48 12.38 -15.96 -7.08
N CYS A 49 11.90 -14.72 -6.92
CA CYS A 49 12.28 -13.60 -7.76
C CYS A 49 13.65 -13.04 -7.45
N SER A 50 14.12 -13.07 -6.21
CA SER A 50 15.49 -12.63 -5.86
C SER A 50 16.56 -13.52 -6.49
N SER A 51 16.21 -14.76 -6.84
CA SER A 51 17.06 -15.70 -7.59
C SER A 51 16.93 -15.59 -9.11
N ASP A 52 15.97 -14.82 -9.63
CA ASP A 52 15.83 -14.57 -11.06
C ASP A 52 16.96 -13.63 -11.54
N PRO A 53 17.70 -13.94 -12.63
CA PRO A 53 18.86 -13.16 -13.04
C PRO A 53 18.56 -11.68 -13.32
N ALA A 54 17.41 -11.37 -13.94
CA ALA A 54 17.04 -9.99 -14.24
C ALA A 54 16.69 -9.22 -12.97
N SER A 55 15.98 -9.88 -12.05
CA SER A 55 15.64 -9.34 -10.74
C SER A 55 16.88 -9.14 -9.86
N GLN A 56 17.84 -10.07 -9.90
CA GLN A 56 19.11 -9.95 -9.18
C GLN A 56 19.98 -8.82 -9.74
N ALA A 57 20.05 -8.66 -11.06
CA ALA A 57 20.73 -7.53 -11.69
C ALA A 57 20.10 -6.19 -11.27
N ALA A 58 18.77 -6.11 -11.24
CA ALA A 58 18.04 -4.94 -10.77
C ALA A 58 18.33 -4.63 -9.28
N LEU A 59 18.26 -5.64 -8.41
CA LEU A 59 18.61 -5.52 -6.99
C LEU A 59 20.03 -4.98 -6.81
N ASN A 60 21.00 -5.53 -7.54
CA ASN A 60 22.40 -5.08 -7.44
C ASN A 60 22.58 -3.65 -7.94
N ALA A 61 21.92 -3.28 -9.04
CA ALA A 61 22.00 -1.94 -9.60
C ALA A 61 21.40 -0.88 -8.66
N VAL A 62 20.26 -1.19 -8.02
CA VAL A 62 19.57 -0.28 -7.10
C VAL A 62 20.25 -0.23 -5.72
N ASN A 63 20.79 -1.34 -5.23
CA ASN A 63 21.50 -1.39 -3.94
C ASN A 63 22.95 -0.92 -4.01
N GLY A 64 23.50 -0.70 -5.21
CA GLY A 64 24.84 -0.15 -5.37
C GLY A 64 24.98 1.22 -4.70
N VAL A 65 26.11 1.46 -4.03
CA VAL A 65 26.38 2.67 -3.23
C VAL A 65 26.15 3.98 -4.01
N ASN A 66 26.36 3.96 -5.33
CA ASN A 66 26.23 5.15 -6.20
C ASN A 66 24.85 5.29 -6.87
N SER A 67 23.89 4.41 -6.61
CA SER A 67 22.55 4.46 -7.26
C SER A 67 21.72 5.66 -6.78
N GLY A 68 21.99 6.14 -5.57
CA GLY A 68 21.13 7.09 -4.85
C GLY A 68 19.74 6.52 -4.58
N CYS A 69 19.61 5.20 -4.51
CA CYS A 69 18.40 4.45 -4.14
C CYS A 69 18.61 3.58 -2.89
N MET A 70 19.71 3.83 -2.16
CA MET A 70 19.99 3.17 -0.90
C MET A 70 18.83 3.38 0.08
N GLY A 71 18.32 2.28 0.65
CA GLY A 71 17.18 2.30 1.56
C GLY A 71 15.80 2.32 0.89
N TYR A 72 15.72 2.26 -0.45
CA TYR A 72 14.43 2.08 -1.12
C TYR A 72 13.78 0.75 -0.72
N ASN A 73 12.53 0.81 -0.28
CA ASN A 73 11.81 -0.30 0.33
C ASN A 73 10.54 -0.71 -0.45
N PHE A 74 10.43 -0.32 -1.71
CA PHE A 74 9.27 -0.58 -2.60
C PHE A 74 7.96 0.16 -2.25
N LEU A 75 7.89 0.88 -1.13
CA LEU A 75 6.67 1.55 -0.67
C LEU A 75 6.65 3.03 -1.05
N VAL A 76 7.79 3.69 -0.88
CA VAL A 76 7.99 5.11 -1.15
C VAL A 76 9.41 5.32 -1.64
N GLY A 77 9.59 6.19 -2.64
CA GLY A 77 10.91 6.63 -3.04
C GLY A 77 10.92 7.39 -4.36
N PRO A 78 12.11 7.80 -4.82
CA PRO A 78 12.27 8.44 -6.12
C PRO A 78 11.82 7.52 -7.26
N LEU A 79 11.17 8.09 -8.27
CA LEU A 79 10.69 7.35 -9.46
C LEU A 79 11.81 6.51 -10.12
N LYS A 80 13.05 7.01 -10.14
CA LYS A 80 14.20 6.26 -10.66
C LYS A 80 14.43 4.91 -9.95
N CYS A 81 14.15 4.84 -8.65
CA CYS A 81 14.34 3.63 -7.85
C CYS A 81 13.20 2.64 -8.09
N GLU A 82 11.98 3.14 -8.25
CA GLU A 82 10.83 2.34 -8.65
C GLU A 82 11.03 1.72 -10.04
N VAL A 83 11.46 2.52 -11.02
CA VAL A 83 11.79 2.05 -12.37
C VAL A 83 12.94 1.04 -12.33
N GLY A 84 13.98 1.29 -11.55
CA GLY A 84 15.11 0.36 -11.38
C GLY A 84 14.68 -0.98 -10.76
N MET A 85 13.69 -0.99 -9.87
CA MET A 85 13.16 -2.19 -9.22
C MET A 85 12.01 -2.86 -9.99
N ALA A 86 11.57 -2.27 -11.11
CA ALA A 86 10.49 -2.81 -11.93
C ALA A 86 10.70 -4.28 -12.35
N PRO A 87 11.93 -4.77 -12.67
CA PRO A 87 12.14 -6.19 -12.98
C PRO A 87 11.75 -7.13 -11.82
N VAL A 88 12.10 -6.76 -10.59
CA VAL A 88 11.77 -7.55 -9.38
C VAL A 88 10.25 -7.59 -9.18
N LEU A 89 9.61 -6.43 -9.25
CA LEU A 89 8.16 -6.30 -9.10
C LEU A 89 7.39 -6.98 -10.24
N LYS A 90 7.93 -6.98 -11.46
CA LYS A 90 7.39 -7.73 -12.59
C LYS A 90 7.46 -9.24 -12.34
N CYS A 91 8.59 -9.75 -11.86
CA CYS A 91 8.69 -11.17 -11.49
C CYS A 91 7.65 -11.54 -10.41
N LEU A 92 7.52 -10.71 -9.37
CA LEU A 92 6.54 -10.89 -8.31
C LEU A 92 5.11 -10.93 -8.85
N ALA A 93 4.75 -9.96 -9.68
CA ALA A 93 3.46 -9.93 -10.35
C ALA A 93 3.22 -11.19 -11.18
N GLY A 94 4.26 -11.73 -11.83
CA GLY A 94 4.19 -13.00 -12.57
C GLY A 94 3.86 -14.18 -11.66
N LYS A 95 4.59 -14.33 -10.56
CA LYS A 95 4.37 -15.41 -9.57
C LYS A 95 2.99 -15.34 -8.90
N LEU A 96 2.45 -14.15 -8.75
CA LEU A 96 1.11 -13.92 -8.19
C LEU A 96 -0.01 -13.98 -9.24
N GLY A 97 0.35 -14.22 -10.51
CA GLY A 97 -0.61 -14.32 -11.61
C GLY A 97 -1.28 -12.99 -11.94
N TYR A 98 -0.62 -11.86 -11.70
CA TYR A 98 -1.10 -10.51 -12.01
C TYR A 98 -0.61 -9.99 -13.36
N LEU A 99 0.23 -10.73 -14.08
CA LEU A 99 0.59 -10.38 -15.44
C LEU A 99 -0.48 -10.82 -16.44
N LYS A 100 -0.72 -9.99 -17.45
CA LYS A 100 -1.44 -10.35 -18.67
C LYS A 100 -0.49 -11.08 -19.64
N ALA A 101 -1.05 -11.60 -20.73
CA ALA A 101 -0.27 -12.31 -21.76
C ALA A 101 0.81 -11.44 -22.43
N ASP A 102 0.60 -10.12 -22.51
CA ASP A 102 1.57 -9.15 -23.03
C ASP A 102 2.65 -8.75 -22.00
N GLY A 103 2.60 -9.31 -20.79
CA GLY A 103 3.52 -9.01 -19.70
C GLY A 103 3.24 -7.70 -18.95
N SER A 104 2.15 -6.98 -19.28
CA SER A 104 1.66 -5.84 -18.49
C SER A 104 0.91 -6.30 -17.24
N ILE A 105 0.75 -5.41 -16.24
CA ILE A 105 -0.05 -5.74 -15.05
C ILE A 105 -1.56 -5.71 -15.35
N ASN A 106 -2.27 -6.62 -14.71
CA ASN A 106 -3.72 -6.60 -14.58
C ASN A 106 -4.14 -5.84 -13.31
N ASN A 107 -4.32 -4.51 -13.44
CA ASN A 107 -4.74 -3.66 -12.32
C ASN A 107 -6.03 -4.17 -11.67
N THR A 108 -7.02 -4.53 -12.48
CA THR A 108 -8.32 -5.02 -12.00
C THR A 108 -8.16 -6.21 -11.06
N LYS A 109 -7.32 -7.19 -11.42
CA LYS A 109 -7.07 -8.38 -10.60
C LYS A 109 -6.38 -8.01 -9.27
N ILE A 110 -5.43 -7.08 -9.29
CA ILE A 110 -4.72 -6.62 -8.09
C ILE A 110 -5.69 -5.90 -7.14
N PHE A 111 -6.47 -4.94 -7.63
CA PHE A 111 -7.44 -4.22 -6.78
C PHE A 111 -8.57 -5.12 -6.27
N ALA A 112 -8.97 -6.14 -7.04
CA ALA A 112 -9.90 -7.16 -6.57
C ALA A 112 -9.30 -7.98 -5.40
N GLN A 113 -8.01 -8.32 -5.48
CA GLN A 113 -7.31 -8.99 -4.39
C GLN A 113 -7.18 -8.09 -3.15
N PHE A 114 -6.74 -6.84 -3.31
CA PHE A 114 -6.66 -5.88 -2.20
C PHE A 114 -8.01 -5.71 -1.51
N LYS A 115 -9.10 -5.61 -2.29
CA LYS A 115 -10.46 -5.52 -1.74
C LYS A 115 -10.83 -6.78 -0.96
N THR A 116 -10.62 -7.95 -1.55
CA THR A 116 -10.89 -9.26 -0.92
C THR A 116 -10.14 -9.40 0.40
N ASP A 117 -8.87 -8.99 0.39
CA ASP A 117 -8.02 -9.02 1.57
C ASP A 117 -8.50 -8.04 2.63
N ALA A 118 -8.75 -6.78 2.29
CA ALA A 118 -9.25 -5.78 3.22
C ALA A 118 -10.58 -6.22 3.87
N THR A 119 -11.52 -6.73 3.08
CA THR A 119 -12.84 -7.17 3.56
C THR A 119 -12.84 -8.59 4.15
N SER A 120 -11.68 -9.24 4.28
CA SER A 120 -11.59 -10.51 5.01
C SER A 120 -11.76 -10.33 6.53
N ASP A 121 -11.55 -9.10 7.02
CA ASP A 121 -11.98 -8.69 8.35
C ASP A 121 -13.35 -8.02 8.25
N PRO A 122 -14.38 -8.55 8.95
CA PRO A 122 -15.73 -8.00 8.90
C PRO A 122 -15.85 -6.59 9.48
N THR A 123 -14.86 -6.11 10.22
CA THR A 123 -14.81 -4.75 10.78
C THR A 123 -14.27 -3.72 9.80
N CYS A 124 -13.70 -4.15 8.65
CA CYS A 124 -13.32 -3.24 7.58
C CYS A 124 -14.56 -2.69 6.87
N ASN A 125 -14.77 -1.37 6.97
CA ASN A 125 -15.85 -0.68 6.26
C ASN A 125 -15.51 -0.56 4.76
N LEU A 126 -16.35 -1.12 3.89
CA LEU A 126 -16.17 -1.05 2.44
C LEU A 126 -16.13 0.40 1.91
N ALA A 127 -16.89 1.33 2.51
CA ALA A 127 -16.86 2.74 2.13
C ALA A 127 -15.48 3.37 2.39
N GLN A 128 -14.84 3.01 3.51
CA GLN A 128 -13.49 3.44 3.86
C GLN A 128 -12.45 2.92 2.86
N TYR A 129 -12.52 1.63 2.50
CA TYR A 129 -11.64 1.07 1.46
C TYR A 129 -11.82 1.78 0.12
N ASN A 130 -13.07 1.97 -0.33
CA ASN A 130 -13.35 2.64 -1.60
C ASN A 130 -12.89 4.10 -1.61
N PHE A 131 -13.06 4.83 -0.49
CA PHE A 131 -12.51 6.18 -0.32
C PHE A 131 -11.00 6.20 -0.55
N ALA A 132 -10.27 5.29 0.09
CA ALA A 132 -8.82 5.19 -0.05
C ALA A 132 -8.37 4.83 -1.47
N VAL A 133 -9.07 3.88 -2.13
CA VAL A 133 -8.82 3.55 -3.54
C VAL A 133 -9.04 4.75 -4.45
N ASN A 134 -10.13 5.50 -4.26
CA ASN A 134 -10.42 6.70 -5.04
C ASN A 134 -9.33 7.77 -4.87
N LYS A 135 -8.84 7.94 -3.63
CA LYS A 135 -7.76 8.89 -3.33
C LYS A 135 -6.42 8.49 -3.96
N CYS A 136 -6.09 7.21 -3.95
CA CYS A 136 -4.84 6.68 -4.49
C CYS A 136 -4.86 6.40 -6.00
N GLY A 137 -6.05 6.39 -6.61
CA GLY A 137 -6.26 6.03 -8.01
C GLY A 137 -6.06 4.54 -8.30
N THR A 138 -6.61 4.09 -9.43
CA THR A 138 -6.66 2.67 -9.83
C THR A 138 -5.59 2.26 -10.85
N THR A 139 -4.71 3.20 -11.23
CA THR A 139 -3.60 2.93 -12.16
C THR A 139 -2.34 2.55 -11.39
N ILE A 140 -1.74 1.42 -11.75
CA ILE A 140 -0.43 0.97 -11.27
C ILE A 140 0.56 1.11 -12.44
N ASN A 141 1.59 1.92 -12.24
CA ASN A 141 2.69 2.10 -13.20
C ASN A 141 3.92 1.34 -12.70
N ASN A 142 4.85 1.00 -13.61
CA ASN A 142 6.14 0.35 -13.31
C ASN A 142 6.07 -0.87 -12.39
N TYR A 143 4.96 -1.61 -12.41
CA TYR A 143 4.73 -2.73 -11.51
C TYR A 143 4.69 -2.36 -10.00
N ALA A 144 4.53 -1.08 -9.65
CA ALA A 144 4.57 -0.55 -8.29
C ALA A 144 3.28 -0.80 -7.46
N PHE A 145 2.79 -2.04 -7.46
CA PHE A 145 1.58 -2.41 -6.74
C PHE A 145 1.75 -2.37 -5.21
N LEU A 146 2.98 -2.50 -4.68
CA LEU A 146 3.29 -2.37 -3.25
C LEU A 146 3.18 -0.91 -2.77
N ALA A 147 3.75 0.02 -3.54
CA ALA A 147 3.54 1.45 -3.30
C ALA A 147 2.04 1.80 -3.37
N LYS A 148 1.30 1.15 -4.29
CA LYS A 148 -0.14 1.37 -4.41
C LYS A 148 -0.92 0.92 -3.17
N VAL A 149 -0.69 -0.30 -2.67
CA VAL A 149 -1.39 -0.77 -1.46
C VAL A 149 -0.96 0.01 -0.22
N TYR A 150 0.29 0.46 -0.14
CA TYR A 150 0.74 1.37 0.93
C TYR A 150 0.01 2.72 0.92
N CYS A 151 -0.20 3.30 -0.27
CA CYS A 151 -1.03 4.49 -0.39
C CYS A 151 -2.45 4.23 0.16
N ILE A 152 -3.08 3.11 -0.24
CA ILE A 152 -4.43 2.75 0.22
C ILE A 152 -4.46 2.64 1.75
N ILE A 153 -3.52 1.90 2.34
CA ILE A 153 -3.38 1.74 3.79
C ILE A 153 -3.27 3.10 4.50
N THR A 154 -2.50 4.04 3.96
CA THR A 154 -2.32 5.37 4.56
C THR A 154 -3.56 6.27 4.37
N ALA A 155 -4.28 6.08 3.26
CA ALA A 155 -5.45 6.87 2.92
C ALA A 155 -6.71 6.43 3.69
N THR A 156 -6.80 5.17 4.11
CA THR A 156 -7.96 4.69 4.90
C THR A 156 -8.05 5.40 6.26
N ASP A 157 -6.93 5.83 6.85
CA ASP A 157 -6.92 6.58 8.13
C ASP A 157 -7.52 7.99 8.02
N GLN A 158 -7.73 8.48 6.80
CA GLN A 158 -8.22 9.82 6.52
C GLN A 158 -9.73 9.84 6.25
N TYR A 159 -10.40 8.70 6.37
CA TYR A 159 -11.84 8.57 6.20
C TYR A 159 -12.56 9.00 7.48
N THR A 160 -13.47 9.97 7.39
CA THR A 160 -14.18 10.57 8.54
C THR A 160 -15.66 10.18 8.64
N GLY A 161 -16.14 9.25 7.80
CA GLY A 161 -17.56 8.90 7.69
C GLY A 161 -18.23 9.50 6.46
#